data_AF-A0AAD1M4Z9-F1
#
_entry.id   AF-A0AAD1M4Z9-F1
#
_cell.length_a   1.000
_cell.length_b   1.000
_cell.length_c   1.000
_cell.angle_alpha   90.00
_cell.angle_beta   90.00
_cell.angle_gamma   90.00
#
_symmetry.space_group_name_H-M   'P 1'
#
loop_
_entity.id
_entity.type
_entity.pdbx_description
1 polymer ?
#
loop_
_entity_poly.entity_id
_entity_poly.type
_entity_poly.pdbx_seq_one_letter_code
_entity_poly.pdbx_strand_id
1 'polypeptide(L)'
;MRILQKDAHQAGHRSAQPSLRSGAENLNCDEWRAFQATDKREVVEAVPQWTWLQRLGFRLLFTIAGGSVIVTGGVMLLVTVYAGVVHAGGGRYPFEPAIWVLAQIGSYLTRGRGVDITRSPAGDVLWTWCFQLGWTVVALLITAVWTAMDRRRPNYRSLAASLLVFARFSLALVMIYYGVGKVIPVQMGYMALPHHQLQLVGDTGLFATLWDFVGASEPYSVAIGLVELLSGVFLLWNRTWLLGALFAVIATTQIFLLNLTYDVPVKLVSGQLFLVAIGITSPYWSNLARVVFNRGETRPVQLWPPLGSGAPLLRRTGVVAKFGAAAMLLAIAGPGGVMAYAAYHTPSSTLDGVWCATSFTVDGRESNLNDTSPQPWTNVAITDRKSVPGHGVVMFVSQVPSGYTTRWHLKIDGDRLELRKRLADSTQMVLFATQPDKNRLILVGEVDGRRVEGTFERRFMERSKSSFRLISPPIPMESVW
;
A
#
# COMPACT_ATOMS: atom_id res chain seq x y z
N MET A 1 15.83 -65.70 19.22
CA MET A 1 16.69 -65.66 20.41
C MET A 1 17.91 -66.53 20.16
N ARG A 2 19.03 -65.93 19.71
CA ARG A 2 20.35 -66.55 19.49
C ARG A 2 21.41 -65.49 19.80
N ILE A 3 22.59 -65.94 20.21
CA ILE A 3 23.60 -65.16 20.94
C ILE A 3 24.98 -65.36 20.28
N LEU A 4 25.81 -64.30 20.26
CA LEU A 4 27.24 -64.25 19.85
C LEU A 4 27.51 -64.57 18.36
N GLN A 5 28.54 -64.04 17.66
CA GLN A 5 29.69 -63.17 17.97
C GLN A 5 29.97 -62.26 16.72
N LYS A 6 31.00 -61.41 16.53
CA LYS A 6 32.30 -61.17 17.20
C LYS A 6 32.85 -59.73 16.93
N ASP A 7 33.88 -59.33 17.68
CA ASP A 7 35.07 -58.47 17.40
C ASP A 7 35.03 -57.41 16.27
N ALA A 8 35.28 -56.10 16.46
CA ALA A 8 36.35 -55.34 17.14
C ALA A 8 37.37 -54.72 16.15
N HIS A 9 37.38 -53.38 16.04
CA HIS A 9 38.58 -52.56 15.76
C HIS A 9 38.25 -51.07 15.96
N GLN A 10 38.86 -50.43 16.97
CA GLN A 10 39.00 -48.97 17.03
C GLN A 10 40.43 -48.65 17.46
N ALA A 11 41.17 -47.99 16.57
CA ALA A 11 42.49 -47.44 16.85
C ALA A 11 42.60 -46.04 16.24
N GLY A 12 42.85 -45.07 17.11
CA GLY A 12 43.46 -43.75 16.87
C GLY A 12 43.24 -42.99 15.55
N HIS A 13 42.69 -41.79 15.67
CA HIS A 13 43.42 -40.60 15.22
C HIS A 13 43.18 -39.41 16.15
N ARG A 14 44.26 -38.90 16.77
CA ARG A 14 44.28 -37.63 17.50
C ARG A 14 44.35 -36.49 16.50
N SER A 15 43.56 -35.44 16.69
CA SER A 15 43.82 -34.11 16.11
C SER A 15 44.12 -33.13 17.25
N ALA A 16 45.12 -32.27 17.04
CA ALA A 16 45.70 -31.47 18.11
C ALA A 16 44.97 -30.13 18.29
N GLN A 17 44.56 -29.84 19.53
CA GLN A 17 44.37 -28.47 20.00
C GLN A 17 45.65 -28.00 20.71
N PRO A 18 46.19 -26.80 20.41
CA PRO A 18 47.31 -26.25 21.16
C PRO A 18 46.91 -26.01 22.62
N SER A 19 47.69 -26.56 23.56
CA SER A 19 47.40 -26.50 25.00
C SER A 19 47.77 -25.15 25.60
N LEU A 20 46.83 -24.20 25.62
CA LEU A 20 46.93 -22.95 26.38
C LEU A 20 46.79 -23.13 27.92
N ARG A 21 46.71 -24.38 28.43
CA ARG A 21 46.45 -24.66 29.85
C ARG A 21 47.70 -24.81 30.74
N SER A 22 48.89 -25.07 30.20
CA SER A 22 50.06 -25.41 31.03
C SER A 22 50.73 -24.24 31.76
N GLY A 23 50.28 -23.00 31.54
CA GLY A 23 50.83 -21.80 32.21
C GLY A 23 49.97 -21.22 33.33
N ALA A 24 48.72 -21.68 33.50
CA ALA A 24 47.73 -21.02 34.37
C ALA A 24 47.60 -21.66 35.77
N GLU A 25 48.11 -22.87 35.97
CA GLU A 25 47.88 -23.65 37.22
C GLU A 25 48.75 -23.22 38.41
N ASN A 26 49.76 -22.37 38.19
CA ASN A 26 50.69 -21.90 39.25
C ASN A 26 50.59 -20.38 39.56
N LEU A 27 49.61 -19.66 39.01
CA LEU A 27 49.47 -18.22 39.22
C LEU A 27 48.87 -17.93 40.61
N ASN A 28 49.58 -17.17 41.45
CA ASN A 28 49.05 -16.71 42.74
C ASN A 28 47.92 -15.69 42.53
N CYS A 29 47.07 -15.44 43.55
CA CYS A 29 45.93 -14.51 43.47
C CYS A 29 46.24 -13.14 42.84
N ASP A 30 47.42 -12.56 43.08
CA ASP A 30 47.82 -11.28 42.49
C ASP A 30 48.29 -11.40 41.03
N GLU A 31 48.88 -12.52 40.65
CA GLU A 31 49.20 -12.84 39.25
C GLU A 31 47.93 -13.18 38.46
N TRP A 32 46.93 -13.80 39.10
CA TRP A 32 45.59 -14.02 38.54
C TRP A 32 44.84 -12.69 38.32
N ARG A 33 44.98 -11.74 39.24
CA ARG A 33 44.49 -10.36 39.08
C ARG A 33 45.24 -9.62 37.97
N ALA A 34 46.55 -9.78 37.89
CA ALA A 34 47.37 -9.19 36.82
C ALA A 34 46.99 -9.75 35.45
N PHE A 35 46.83 -11.08 35.32
CA PHE A 35 46.39 -11.77 34.12
C PHE A 35 44.98 -11.33 33.69
N GLN A 36 44.02 -11.24 34.62
CA GLN A 36 42.71 -10.64 34.33
C GLN A 36 42.81 -9.16 33.91
N ALA A 37 43.82 -8.41 34.40
CA ALA A 37 44.01 -7.01 34.07
C ALA A 37 44.70 -6.80 32.71
N THR A 38 45.57 -7.71 32.26
CA THR A 38 46.12 -7.71 30.89
C THR A 38 45.10 -8.22 29.88
N ASP A 39 44.38 -9.31 30.16
CA ASP A 39 43.33 -9.86 29.28
C ASP A 39 42.18 -8.84 29.07
N LYS A 40 41.79 -8.10 30.12
CA LYS A 40 40.87 -6.95 30.02
C LYS A 40 41.44 -5.71 29.31
N ARG A 41 42.76 -5.62 29.13
CA ARG A 41 43.43 -4.50 28.43
C ARG A 41 43.68 -4.80 26.94
N GLU A 42 43.90 -6.06 26.55
CA GLU A 42 44.24 -6.40 25.16
C GLU A 42 43.04 -6.74 24.26
N VAL A 43 41.84 -7.02 24.81
CA VAL A 43 40.61 -7.21 24.01
C VAL A 43 39.60 -6.07 24.19
N VAL A 44 40.09 -4.83 24.28
CA VAL A 44 39.28 -3.68 23.86
C VAL A 44 39.41 -3.56 22.34
N GLU A 45 38.63 -4.35 21.59
CA GLU A 45 38.52 -4.18 20.14
C GLU A 45 38.21 -2.71 19.84
N ALA A 46 39.18 -1.99 19.27
CA ALA A 46 39.07 -0.57 19.03
C ALA A 46 37.92 -0.31 18.06
N VAL A 47 36.77 0.12 18.59
CA VAL A 47 35.49 0.22 17.88
C VAL A 47 35.70 0.88 16.52
N PRO A 48 35.60 0.14 15.39
CA PRO A 48 36.08 0.63 14.10
C PRO A 48 35.50 2.00 13.75
N GLN A 49 36.38 3.00 13.68
CA GLN A 49 36.01 4.38 13.36
C GLN A 49 35.51 4.46 11.92
N TRP A 50 34.51 5.30 11.70
CA TRP A 50 33.97 5.48 10.36
C TRP A 50 34.84 6.44 9.55
N THR A 51 35.10 6.07 8.29
CA THR A 51 35.76 6.97 7.34
C THR A 51 34.94 8.26 7.17
N TRP A 52 35.56 9.33 6.69
CA TRP A 52 34.84 10.58 6.47
C TRP A 52 33.69 10.41 5.46
N LEU A 53 33.88 9.56 4.43
CA LEU A 53 32.85 9.15 3.47
C LEU A 53 31.69 8.41 4.13
N GLN A 54 31.97 7.46 5.03
CA GLN A 54 30.92 6.74 5.77
C GLN A 54 30.12 7.69 6.67
N ARG A 55 30.78 8.64 7.34
CA ARG A 55 30.11 9.67 8.16
C ARG A 55 29.25 10.61 7.32
N LEU A 56 29.77 11.10 6.18
CA LEU A 56 29.02 11.97 5.27
C LEU A 56 27.83 11.24 4.64
N GLY A 57 28.05 10.05 4.08
CA GLY A 57 27.01 9.24 3.46
C GLY A 57 25.91 8.85 4.45
N PHE A 58 26.27 8.51 5.69
CA PHE A 58 25.28 8.29 6.74
C PHE A 58 24.45 9.54 7.05
N ARG A 59 25.08 10.72 7.23
CA ARG A 59 24.34 11.96 7.50
C ARG A 59 23.38 12.29 6.37
N LEU A 60 23.82 12.15 5.12
CA LEU A 60 23.01 12.37 3.92
C LEU A 60 21.81 11.42 3.84
N LEU A 61 22.02 10.12 4.09
CA LEU A 61 20.94 9.13 4.15
C LEU A 61 19.99 9.39 5.32
N PHE A 62 20.51 9.80 6.48
CA PHE A 62 19.71 10.09 7.66
C PHE A 62 18.81 11.32 7.45
N THR A 63 19.32 12.40 6.86
CA THR A 63 18.56 13.62 6.59
C THR A 63 17.59 13.43 5.42
N ILE A 64 18.03 12.90 4.27
CA ILE A 64 17.16 12.71 3.10
C ILE A 64 16.15 11.59 3.36
N ALA A 65 16.61 10.35 3.57
CA ALA A 65 15.71 9.20 3.67
C ALA A 65 15.00 9.15 5.04
N GLY A 66 15.73 9.34 6.14
CA GLY A 66 15.11 9.40 7.48
C GLY A 66 14.11 10.55 7.60
N GLY A 67 14.46 11.73 7.07
CA GLY A 67 13.53 12.86 6.94
C GLY A 67 12.32 12.55 6.07
N SER A 68 12.51 11.98 4.89
CA SER A 68 11.39 11.62 4.00
C SER A 68 10.44 10.60 4.64
N VAL A 69 10.95 9.63 5.43
CA VAL A 69 10.10 8.69 6.19
C VAL A 69 9.35 9.39 7.33
N ILE A 70 9.98 10.34 8.04
CA ILE A 70 9.31 11.12 9.09
C ILE A 70 8.22 12.02 8.50
N VAL A 71 8.55 12.82 7.46
CA VAL A 71 7.64 13.84 6.92
C VAL A 71 6.63 13.25 5.92
N THR A 72 6.94 12.16 5.22
CA THR A 72 5.96 11.50 4.32
C THR A 72 5.21 10.38 5.04
N GLY A 73 5.93 9.45 5.68
CA GLY A 73 5.33 8.29 6.36
C GLY A 73 4.68 8.64 7.70
N GLY A 74 5.30 9.51 8.50
CA GLY A 74 4.73 10.00 9.75
C GLY A 74 3.48 10.87 9.52
N VAL A 75 3.50 11.75 8.52
CA VAL A 75 2.33 12.56 8.14
C VAL A 75 1.25 11.70 7.50
N MET A 76 1.56 10.74 6.63
CA MET A 76 0.52 9.83 6.09
C MET A 76 -0.12 8.98 7.19
N LEU A 77 0.65 8.42 8.12
CA LEU A 77 0.09 7.67 9.25
C LEU A 77 -0.81 8.57 10.11
N LEU A 78 -0.35 9.79 10.43
CA LEU A 78 -1.14 10.76 11.17
C LEU A 78 -2.40 11.19 10.41
N VAL A 79 -2.32 11.44 9.11
CA VAL A 79 -3.46 11.86 8.28
C VAL A 79 -4.48 10.72 8.10
N THR A 80 -4.04 9.48 7.89
CA THR A 80 -4.93 8.32 7.79
C THR A 80 -5.63 8.02 9.11
N VAL A 81 -4.92 8.08 10.25
CA VAL A 81 -5.53 7.92 11.58
C VAL A 81 -6.44 9.12 11.90
N TYR A 82 -6.01 10.34 11.59
CA TYR A 82 -6.80 11.56 11.81
C TYR A 82 -8.08 11.59 10.97
N ALA A 83 -8.03 11.23 9.69
CA ALA A 83 -9.21 11.15 8.82
C ALA A 83 -10.16 10.00 9.18
N GLY A 84 -9.64 8.91 9.78
CA GLY A 84 -10.46 7.81 10.30
C GLY A 84 -11.13 8.10 11.65
N VAL A 85 -10.51 8.94 12.49
CA VAL A 85 -11.02 9.28 13.84
C VAL A 85 -11.80 10.59 13.86
N VAL A 86 -11.35 11.60 13.12
CA VAL A 86 -12.01 12.89 12.96
C VAL A 86 -12.74 12.87 11.62
N HIS A 87 -14.07 12.78 11.66
CA HIS A 87 -14.91 12.86 10.47
C HIS A 87 -14.48 14.05 9.60
N ALA A 88 -14.29 13.81 8.31
CA ALA A 88 -13.54 14.68 7.39
C ALA A 88 -14.18 16.06 7.12
N GLY A 89 -14.17 16.94 8.11
CA GLY A 89 -14.62 18.33 8.06
C GLY A 89 -13.47 19.30 8.22
N GLY A 90 -13.00 19.88 7.10
CA GLY A 90 -12.29 21.17 7.06
C GLY A 90 -10.90 21.32 7.71
N GLY A 91 -10.44 20.40 8.57
CA GLY A 91 -9.17 20.55 9.31
C GLY A 91 -7.94 20.69 8.40
N ARG A 92 -7.05 21.64 8.69
CA ARG A 92 -5.74 21.83 8.03
C ARG A 92 -4.85 20.59 8.16
N TYR A 93 -3.92 20.38 7.23
CA TYR A 93 -2.91 19.33 7.39
C TYR A 93 -2.06 19.60 8.65
N PRO A 94 -1.68 18.58 9.43
CA PRO A 94 -0.67 18.75 10.46
C PRO A 94 0.62 19.25 9.80
N PHE A 95 1.19 20.34 10.34
CA PHE A 95 2.36 21.03 9.79
C PHE A 95 2.19 21.65 8.38
N GLU A 96 0.96 21.99 7.97
CA GLU A 96 0.68 22.62 6.66
C GLU A 96 1.61 23.80 6.28
N PRO A 97 2.00 24.73 7.19
CA PRO A 97 2.96 25.79 6.84
C PRO A 97 4.34 25.28 6.43
N ALA A 98 4.84 24.21 7.06
CA ALA A 98 6.13 23.62 6.72
C ALA A 98 6.05 22.87 5.37
N ILE A 99 4.95 22.15 5.14
CA ILE A 99 4.66 21.50 3.85
C ILE A 99 4.62 22.55 2.74
N TRP A 100 3.95 23.69 2.98
CA TRP A 100 3.86 24.80 2.05
C TRP A 100 5.22 25.42 1.73
N VAL A 101 6.04 25.76 2.74
CA VAL A 101 7.39 26.30 2.50
C VAL A 101 8.24 25.35 1.68
N LEU A 102 8.23 24.05 2.00
CA LEU A 102 8.99 23.03 1.26
C LEU A 102 8.47 22.87 -0.18
N ALA A 103 7.14 22.87 -0.38
CA ALA A 103 6.54 22.85 -1.72
C ALA A 103 6.91 24.10 -2.54
N GLN A 104 6.94 25.29 -1.93
CA GLN A 104 7.39 26.50 -2.62
C GLN A 104 8.87 26.42 -3.00
N ILE A 105 9.77 25.98 -2.10
CA ILE A 105 11.21 25.86 -2.39
C ILE A 105 11.45 25.02 -3.65
N GLY A 106 10.85 23.81 -3.73
CA GLY A 106 11.01 22.97 -4.91
C GLY A 106 10.28 23.50 -6.15
N SER A 107 9.14 24.19 -6.00
CA SER A 107 8.41 24.79 -7.11
C SER A 107 9.16 25.98 -7.72
N TYR A 108 9.70 26.88 -6.91
CA TYR A 108 10.53 27.98 -7.41
C TYR A 108 11.81 27.48 -8.08
N LEU A 109 12.46 26.45 -7.52
CA LEU A 109 13.66 25.85 -8.10
C LEU A 109 13.42 25.21 -9.49
N THR A 110 12.24 24.66 -9.76
CA THR A 110 11.93 23.95 -11.01
C THR A 110 11.08 24.73 -12.01
N ARG A 111 10.24 25.65 -11.53
CA ARG A 111 9.19 26.31 -12.33
C ARG A 111 9.25 27.85 -12.27
N GLY A 112 10.11 28.43 -11.42
CA GLY A 112 10.21 29.88 -11.21
C GLY A 112 8.96 30.54 -10.62
N ARG A 113 7.96 29.76 -10.20
CA ARG A 113 6.68 30.24 -9.65
C ARG A 113 6.16 29.30 -8.57
N GLY A 114 5.20 29.80 -7.78
CA GLY A 114 4.57 29.02 -6.72
C GLY A 114 3.74 27.82 -7.19
N VAL A 115 3.37 26.97 -6.23
CA VAL A 115 2.45 25.84 -6.42
C VAL A 115 1.36 25.85 -5.35
N ASP A 116 0.12 25.55 -5.76
CA ASP A 116 -1.02 25.47 -4.85
C ASP A 116 -1.12 24.07 -4.22
N ILE A 117 -1.39 24.02 -2.92
CA ILE A 117 -1.65 22.76 -2.22
C ILE A 117 -3.12 22.40 -2.40
N THR A 118 -3.39 21.57 -3.39
CA THR A 118 -4.70 20.94 -3.59
C THR A 118 -4.79 19.65 -2.79
N ARG A 119 -5.86 19.46 -2.01
CA ARG A 119 -6.17 18.14 -1.44
C ARG A 119 -6.52 17.18 -2.57
N SER A 120 -5.83 16.05 -2.61
CA SER A 120 -6.09 14.98 -3.56
C SER A 120 -5.91 13.63 -2.88
N PRO A 121 -6.71 12.60 -3.22
CA PRO A 121 -6.41 11.22 -2.87
C PRO A 121 -5.13 10.69 -3.54
N ALA A 122 -4.67 11.34 -4.62
CA ALA A 122 -3.46 10.98 -5.35
C ALA A 122 -2.19 11.50 -4.65
N GLY A 123 -1.18 10.63 -4.53
CA GLY A 123 0.12 10.94 -3.91
C GLY A 123 1.12 11.66 -4.82
N ASP A 124 0.93 11.61 -6.15
CA ASP A 124 1.85 12.16 -7.15
C ASP A 124 1.40 13.51 -7.75
N VAL A 125 0.54 14.27 -7.06
CA VAL A 125 0.15 15.62 -7.53
C VAL A 125 1.35 16.58 -7.57
N LEU A 126 1.35 17.57 -8.46
CA LEU A 126 2.52 18.44 -8.71
C LEU A 126 3.17 19.02 -7.43
N TRP A 127 2.36 19.43 -6.45
CA TRP A 127 2.90 19.99 -5.21
C TRP A 127 3.65 18.95 -4.34
N THR A 128 3.34 17.65 -4.40
CA THR A 128 4.08 16.63 -3.65
C THR A 128 5.47 16.40 -4.23
N TRP A 129 5.62 16.44 -5.57
CA TRP A 129 6.92 16.44 -6.24
C TRP A 129 7.76 17.65 -5.84
N CYS A 130 7.17 18.86 -5.90
CA CYS A 130 7.84 20.09 -5.46
C CYS A 130 8.23 20.00 -3.97
N PHE A 131 7.35 19.47 -3.12
CA PHE A 131 7.62 19.26 -1.69
C PHE A 131 8.81 18.32 -1.44
N GLN A 132 8.89 17.17 -2.12
CA GLN A 132 10.01 16.23 -1.95
C GLN A 132 11.34 16.83 -2.43
N LEU A 133 11.32 17.64 -3.50
CA LEU A 133 12.49 18.36 -3.97
C LEU A 133 12.93 19.43 -2.95
N GLY A 134 12.00 20.22 -2.43
CA GLY A 134 12.28 21.21 -1.39
C GLY A 134 12.81 20.57 -0.11
N TRP A 135 12.26 19.43 0.31
CA TRP A 135 12.81 18.62 1.40
C TRP A 135 14.25 18.18 1.10
N THR A 136 14.55 17.72 -0.11
CA THR A 136 15.90 17.31 -0.51
C THR A 136 16.89 18.48 -0.41
N VAL A 137 16.53 19.68 -0.85
CA VAL A 137 17.36 20.90 -0.70
C VAL A 137 17.62 21.22 0.78
N VAL A 138 16.58 21.21 1.62
CA VAL A 138 16.73 21.47 3.06
C VAL A 138 17.55 20.37 3.75
N ALA A 139 17.39 19.11 3.38
CA ALA A 139 18.18 17.99 3.89
C ALA A 139 19.66 18.08 3.51
N LEU A 140 20.00 18.58 2.32
CA LEU A 140 21.39 18.90 1.93
C LEU A 140 21.98 20.00 2.82
N LEU A 141 21.23 21.08 3.10
CA LEU A 141 21.67 22.14 4.01
C LEU A 141 21.88 21.63 5.45
N ILE A 142 20.95 20.82 5.97
CA ILE A 142 21.10 20.18 7.29
C ILE A 142 22.35 19.28 7.32
N THR A 143 22.60 18.53 6.24
CA THR A 143 23.78 17.65 6.11
C THR A 143 25.08 18.44 6.12
N ALA A 144 25.12 19.59 5.44
CA ALA A 144 26.27 20.50 5.42
C ALA A 144 26.53 21.11 6.80
N VAL A 145 25.50 21.66 7.46
CA VAL A 145 25.59 22.24 8.81
C VAL A 145 26.03 21.18 9.84
N TRP A 146 25.41 20.00 9.84
CA TRP A 146 25.81 18.90 10.71
C TRP A 146 27.25 18.46 10.45
N THR A 147 27.69 18.45 9.18
CA THR A 147 29.08 18.10 8.84
C THR A 147 30.09 19.17 9.25
N ALA A 148 29.70 20.45 9.22
CA ALA A 148 30.53 21.54 9.73
C ALA A 148 30.68 21.50 11.25
N MET A 149 29.58 21.26 11.99
CA MET A 149 29.55 21.24 13.45
C MET A 149 30.17 19.97 14.06
N ASP A 150 29.81 18.80 13.55
CA ASP A 150 30.10 17.51 14.19
C ASP A 150 31.34 16.82 13.60
N ARG A 151 32.50 17.46 13.72
CA ARG A 151 33.76 16.94 13.16
C ARG A 151 34.40 15.82 13.99
N ARG A 152 34.07 15.75 15.29
CA ARG A 152 34.77 14.92 16.29
C ARG A 152 34.11 13.56 16.60
N ARG A 153 32.86 13.30 16.21
CA ARG A 153 32.22 11.99 16.47
C ARG A 153 32.90 10.87 15.64
N PRO A 154 33.22 9.72 16.26
CA PRO A 154 33.92 8.62 15.58
C PRO A 154 33.02 7.73 14.72
N ASN A 155 31.74 7.60 15.06
CA ASN A 155 30.73 6.83 14.31
C ASN A 155 29.30 7.23 14.75
N TYR A 156 28.28 6.73 14.03
CA TYR A 156 26.85 6.93 14.36
C TYR A 156 26.07 5.61 14.51
N ARG A 157 26.71 4.55 15.01
CA ARG A 157 26.13 3.19 15.03
C ARG A 157 24.75 3.12 15.70
N SER A 158 24.59 3.71 16.88
CA SER A 158 23.30 3.70 17.59
C SER A 158 22.23 4.55 16.90
N LEU A 159 22.60 5.63 16.21
CA LEU A 159 21.65 6.44 15.46
C LEU A 159 21.20 5.75 14.17
N ALA A 160 22.11 5.01 13.50
CA ALA A 160 21.77 4.12 12.39
C ALA A 160 20.84 2.98 12.83
N ALA A 161 21.09 2.37 13.99
CA ALA A 161 20.19 1.37 14.55
C ALA A 161 18.81 1.96 14.90
N SER A 162 18.74 3.16 15.48
CA SER A 162 17.46 3.86 15.70
C SER A 162 16.72 4.15 14.40
N LEU A 163 17.42 4.59 13.35
CA LEU A 163 16.82 4.82 12.03
C LEU A 163 16.26 3.52 11.43
N LEU A 164 16.99 2.40 11.50
CA LEU A 164 16.51 1.10 11.03
C LEU A 164 15.28 0.62 11.82
N VAL A 165 15.26 0.79 13.14
CA VAL A 165 14.10 0.44 13.98
C VAL A 165 12.88 1.30 13.63
N PHE A 166 13.07 2.60 13.44
CA PHE A 166 12.01 3.52 13.04
C PHE A 166 11.47 3.18 11.65
N ALA A 167 12.35 3.07 10.64
CA ALA A 167 11.99 2.70 9.27
C ALA A 167 11.25 1.36 9.20
N ARG A 168 11.73 0.35 9.94
CA ARG A 168 11.07 -0.97 10.05
C ARG A 168 9.66 -0.86 10.60
N PHE A 169 9.44 -0.03 11.62
CA PHE A 169 8.11 0.15 12.21
C PHE A 169 7.17 0.98 11.32
N SER A 170 7.67 2.06 10.70
CA SER A 170 6.92 2.85 9.73
C SER A 170 6.46 1.99 8.55
N LEU A 171 7.37 1.19 7.97
CA LEU A 171 7.02 0.26 6.90
C LEU A 171 6.02 -0.80 7.39
N ALA A 172 6.19 -1.35 8.59
CA ALA A 172 5.26 -2.33 9.15
C ALA A 172 3.81 -1.82 9.19
N LEU A 173 3.58 -0.60 9.67
CA LEU A 173 2.24 -0.01 9.73
C LEU A 173 1.66 0.24 8.33
N VAL A 174 2.47 0.74 7.40
CA VAL A 174 2.02 0.99 6.02
C VAL A 174 1.65 -0.31 5.31
N MET A 175 2.47 -1.35 5.43
CA MET A 175 2.21 -2.67 4.84
C MET A 175 0.97 -3.35 5.46
N ILE A 176 0.74 -3.19 6.77
CA ILE A 176 -0.49 -3.65 7.43
C ILE A 176 -1.72 -2.90 6.88
N TYR A 177 -1.65 -1.57 6.76
CA TYR A 177 -2.78 -0.76 6.29
C TYR A 177 -3.22 -1.13 4.86
N TYR A 178 -2.28 -1.16 3.91
CA TYR A 178 -2.58 -1.54 2.54
C TYR A 178 -2.95 -3.02 2.40
N GLY A 179 -2.28 -3.91 3.15
CA GLY A 179 -2.63 -5.34 3.18
C GLY A 179 -4.07 -5.58 3.62
N VAL A 180 -4.54 -4.92 4.68
CA VAL A 180 -5.94 -5.00 5.14
C VAL A 180 -6.92 -4.55 4.05
N GLY A 181 -6.62 -3.45 3.35
CA GLY A 181 -7.46 -2.92 2.26
C GLY A 181 -7.53 -3.78 0.98
N LYS A 182 -6.71 -4.84 0.90
CA LYS A 182 -6.69 -5.84 -0.18
C LYS A 182 -7.20 -7.21 0.26
N VAL A 183 -6.91 -7.61 1.51
CA VAL A 183 -7.46 -8.82 2.18
C VAL A 183 -8.96 -8.68 2.41
N ILE A 184 -9.43 -7.48 2.74
CA ILE A 184 -10.82 -7.09 2.59
C ILE A 184 -10.90 -6.41 1.21
N PRO A 185 -11.54 -6.97 0.16
CA PRO A 185 -11.39 -6.50 -1.22
C PRO A 185 -12.04 -5.13 -1.55
N VAL A 186 -11.68 -4.06 -0.84
CA VAL A 186 -12.31 -2.73 -0.97
C VAL A 186 -11.46 -1.69 -1.69
N GLN A 187 -10.12 -1.84 -1.73
CA GLN A 187 -9.24 -0.91 -2.45
C GLN A 187 -9.47 -0.92 -3.97
N MET A 188 -9.89 -2.07 -4.52
CA MET A 188 -10.12 -2.29 -5.95
C MET A 188 -11.48 -2.95 -6.24
N GLY A 189 -12.33 -3.17 -5.22
CA GLY A 189 -13.61 -3.88 -5.33
C GLY A 189 -14.72 -3.19 -6.13
N TYR A 190 -14.46 -2.00 -6.69
CA TYR A 190 -15.46 -1.19 -7.41
C TYR A 190 -16.08 -1.92 -8.61
N MET A 191 -15.41 -2.93 -9.18
CA MET A 191 -15.95 -3.80 -10.23
C MET A 191 -17.20 -4.63 -9.81
N ALA A 192 -17.49 -4.73 -8.51
CA ALA A 192 -18.77 -5.27 -8.01
C ALA A 192 -19.95 -4.31 -8.24
N LEU A 193 -19.69 -3.02 -8.45
CA LEU A 193 -20.70 -1.97 -8.59
C LEU A 193 -21.17 -1.85 -10.05
N PRO A 194 -22.48 -1.85 -10.33
CA PRO A 194 -23.01 -1.83 -11.71
C PRO A 194 -22.45 -0.71 -12.61
N HIS A 195 -22.19 0.48 -12.06
CA HIS A 195 -21.70 1.63 -12.84
C HIS A 195 -20.24 1.51 -13.35
N HIS A 196 -19.51 0.46 -12.95
CA HIS A 196 -18.21 0.09 -13.56
C HIS A 196 -18.36 -0.95 -14.69
N GLN A 197 -19.48 -1.66 -14.75
CA GLN A 197 -19.65 -2.86 -15.60
C GLN A 197 -20.01 -2.54 -17.06
N LEU A 198 -20.33 -1.29 -17.39
CA LEU A 198 -20.64 -0.85 -18.75
C LEU A 198 -19.46 -0.29 -19.53
N GLN A 199 -18.34 0.03 -18.88
CA GLN A 199 -17.17 0.58 -19.59
C GLN A 199 -16.51 -0.52 -20.43
N LEU A 200 -16.30 -0.25 -21.72
CA LEU A 200 -15.61 -1.18 -22.60
C LEU A 200 -14.13 -1.30 -22.20
N VAL A 201 -13.60 -2.52 -22.13
CA VAL A 201 -12.22 -2.78 -21.70
C VAL A 201 -11.19 -2.03 -22.56
N GLY A 202 -11.43 -1.93 -23.87
CA GLY A 202 -10.59 -1.16 -24.81
C GLY A 202 -10.62 0.36 -24.60
N ASP A 203 -11.68 0.88 -23.96
CA ASP A 203 -11.84 2.31 -23.61
C ASP A 203 -11.42 2.61 -22.16
N THR A 204 -10.77 1.65 -21.47
CA THR A 204 -10.18 1.90 -20.15
C THR A 204 -8.78 2.50 -20.30
N GLY A 205 -8.50 3.58 -19.57
CA GLY A 205 -7.11 4.04 -19.39
C GLY A 205 -6.35 3.07 -18.47
N LEU A 206 -5.03 2.99 -18.63
CA LEU A 206 -4.17 1.98 -17.98
C LEU A 206 -4.43 1.80 -16.47
N PHE A 207 -4.61 2.90 -15.72
CA PHE A 207 -4.96 2.86 -14.30
C PHE A 207 -6.25 2.05 -14.03
N ALA A 208 -7.30 2.33 -14.80
CA ALA A 208 -8.58 1.63 -14.68
C ALA A 208 -8.41 0.16 -15.10
N THR A 209 -7.72 -0.12 -16.20
CA THR A 209 -7.42 -1.51 -16.63
C THR A 209 -6.74 -2.33 -15.53
N LEU A 210 -5.77 -1.75 -14.81
CA LEU A 210 -5.11 -2.42 -13.68
C LEU A 210 -6.04 -2.58 -12.47
N TRP A 211 -6.79 -1.54 -12.09
CA TRP A 211 -7.74 -1.60 -10.98
C TRP A 211 -8.82 -2.64 -11.22
N ASP A 212 -9.36 -2.68 -12.43
CA ASP A 212 -10.40 -3.59 -12.87
C ASP A 212 -9.88 -5.03 -12.98
N PHE A 213 -8.63 -5.24 -13.43
CA PHE A 213 -7.99 -6.56 -13.44
C PHE A 213 -7.89 -7.17 -12.04
N VAL A 214 -7.38 -6.41 -11.06
CA VAL A 214 -7.29 -6.89 -9.67
C VAL A 214 -8.68 -7.01 -9.03
N GLY A 215 -9.52 -6.01 -9.25
CA GLY A 215 -10.91 -5.94 -8.75
C GLY A 215 -11.83 -7.02 -9.33
N ALA A 216 -11.52 -7.56 -10.50
CA ALA A 216 -12.25 -8.67 -11.11
C ALA A 216 -12.11 -9.98 -10.32
N SER A 217 -10.97 -10.20 -9.64
CA SER A 217 -10.63 -11.44 -8.94
C SER A 217 -10.32 -11.21 -7.46
N GLU A 218 -11.34 -11.35 -6.61
CA GLU A 218 -11.18 -11.23 -5.16
C GLU A 218 -10.12 -12.19 -4.59
N PRO A 219 -10.02 -13.49 -4.98
CA PRO A 219 -8.97 -14.37 -4.48
C PRO A 219 -7.56 -13.86 -4.82
N TYR A 220 -7.38 -13.20 -5.96
CA TYR A 220 -6.11 -12.59 -6.34
C TYR A 220 -5.82 -11.34 -5.48
N SER A 221 -6.80 -10.45 -5.28
CA SER A 221 -6.69 -9.31 -4.36
C SER A 221 -6.32 -9.75 -2.94
N VAL A 222 -6.99 -10.78 -2.42
CA VAL A 222 -6.70 -11.33 -1.10
C VAL A 222 -5.28 -11.91 -1.04
N ALA A 223 -4.85 -12.66 -2.07
CA ALA A 223 -3.51 -13.26 -2.10
C ALA A 223 -2.40 -12.19 -2.05
N ILE A 224 -2.48 -11.13 -2.86
CA ILE A 224 -1.49 -10.03 -2.82
C ILE A 224 -1.58 -9.24 -1.51
N GLY A 225 -2.79 -9.03 -0.98
CA GLY A 225 -3.01 -8.39 0.32
C GLY A 225 -2.42 -9.17 1.50
N LEU A 226 -2.48 -10.50 1.46
CA LEU A 226 -1.87 -11.37 2.48
C LEU A 226 -0.35 -11.26 2.49
N VAL A 227 0.31 -11.13 1.32
CA VAL A 227 1.76 -10.90 1.26
C VAL A 227 2.14 -9.58 1.95
N GLU A 228 1.38 -8.51 1.69
CA GLU A 228 1.58 -7.20 2.32
C GLU A 228 1.30 -7.23 3.83
N LEU A 229 0.20 -7.83 4.25
CA LEU A 229 -0.18 -7.95 5.66
C LEU A 229 0.84 -8.78 6.45
N LEU A 230 1.24 -9.95 5.93
CA LEU A 230 2.25 -10.82 6.55
C LEU A 230 3.62 -10.15 6.60
N SER A 231 4.00 -9.41 5.55
CA SER A 231 5.20 -8.57 5.56
C SER A 231 5.20 -7.60 6.74
N GLY A 232 4.13 -6.80 6.87
CA GLY A 232 3.99 -5.83 7.94
C GLY A 232 3.96 -6.47 9.34
N VAL A 233 3.23 -7.57 9.51
CA VAL A 233 3.18 -8.34 10.76
C VAL A 233 4.57 -8.89 11.13
N PHE A 234 5.31 -9.48 10.20
CA PHE A 234 6.65 -10.01 10.48
C PHE A 234 7.68 -8.92 10.79
N LEU A 235 7.59 -7.73 10.17
CA LEU A 235 8.43 -6.57 10.49
C LEU A 235 8.30 -6.14 11.97
N LEU A 236 7.18 -6.42 12.64
CA LEU A 236 7.00 -6.12 14.06
C LEU A 236 7.89 -6.99 14.98
N TRP A 237 8.17 -8.24 14.65
CA TRP A 237 8.88 -9.16 15.55
C TRP A 237 10.39 -9.22 15.28
N ASN A 238 11.19 -9.10 16.34
CA ASN A 238 12.65 -9.12 16.26
C ASN A 238 13.25 -10.45 15.75
N ARG A 239 12.48 -11.54 15.68
CA ARG A 239 12.92 -12.82 15.12
C ARG A 239 12.57 -13.00 13.63
N THR A 240 11.51 -12.36 13.14
CA THR A 240 10.97 -12.58 11.78
C THR A 240 11.09 -11.35 10.86
N TRP A 241 11.57 -10.21 11.36
CA TRP A 241 11.63 -8.99 10.57
C TRP A 241 12.41 -9.08 9.25
N LEU A 242 13.43 -9.94 9.15
CA LEU A 242 14.15 -10.11 7.89
C LEU A 242 13.25 -10.75 6.83
N LEU A 243 12.45 -11.75 7.19
CA LEU A 243 11.44 -12.34 6.32
C LEU A 243 10.37 -11.31 5.93
N GLY A 244 9.90 -10.53 6.91
CA GLY A 244 8.97 -9.42 6.67
C GLY A 244 9.52 -8.36 5.71
N ALA A 245 10.81 -8.02 5.82
CA ALA A 245 11.50 -7.08 4.94
C ALA A 245 11.70 -7.65 3.53
N LEU A 246 12.02 -8.93 3.39
CA LEU A 246 12.11 -9.59 2.08
C LEU A 246 10.75 -9.63 1.37
N PHE A 247 9.67 -9.95 2.09
CA PHE A 247 8.31 -9.85 1.56
C PHE A 247 7.96 -8.39 1.20
N ALA A 248 8.39 -7.41 2.00
CA ALA A 248 8.18 -6.00 1.70
C ALA A 248 8.90 -5.60 0.41
N VAL A 249 10.16 -6.01 0.21
CA VAL A 249 10.91 -5.75 -1.02
C VAL A 249 10.17 -6.31 -2.23
N ILE A 250 9.71 -7.57 -2.18
CA ILE A 250 8.98 -8.21 -3.29
C ILE A 250 7.68 -7.45 -3.59
N ALA A 251 6.85 -7.21 -2.58
CA ALA A 251 5.56 -6.52 -2.76
C ALA A 251 5.74 -5.08 -3.24
N THR A 252 6.63 -4.29 -2.61
CA THR A 252 6.88 -2.90 -3.00
C THR A 252 7.56 -2.78 -4.37
N THR A 253 8.35 -3.77 -4.81
CA THR A 253 8.86 -3.83 -6.19
C THR A 253 7.70 -3.95 -7.18
N GLN A 254 6.77 -4.88 -6.95
CA GLN A 254 5.61 -5.06 -7.82
C GLN A 254 4.72 -3.80 -7.83
N ILE A 255 4.39 -3.26 -6.66
CA ILE A 255 3.58 -2.03 -6.54
C ILE A 255 4.25 -0.86 -7.25
N PHE A 256 5.56 -0.64 -7.05
CA PHE A 256 6.28 0.47 -7.69
C PHE A 256 6.34 0.30 -9.21
N LEU A 257 6.61 -0.92 -9.71
CA LEU A 257 6.61 -1.20 -11.14
C LEU A 257 5.23 -0.95 -11.77
N LEU A 258 4.16 -1.49 -11.17
CA LEU A 258 2.78 -1.25 -11.62
C LEU A 258 2.43 0.24 -11.59
N ASN A 259 2.88 0.98 -10.57
CA ASN A 259 2.61 2.41 -10.48
C ASN A 259 3.33 3.22 -11.57
N LEU A 260 4.50 2.77 -12.00
CA LEU A 260 5.24 3.37 -13.12
C LEU A 260 4.63 3.01 -14.47
N THR A 261 4.13 1.79 -14.67
CA THR A 261 3.68 1.30 -15.99
C THR A 261 2.19 1.42 -16.26
N TYR A 262 1.35 1.61 -15.24
CA TYR A 262 -0.11 1.77 -15.37
C TYR A 262 -0.62 3.14 -14.86
N ASP A 263 0.23 4.16 -14.89
CA ASP A 263 -0.10 5.55 -14.52
C ASP A 263 -0.71 5.80 -13.13
N VAL A 264 -0.60 4.83 -12.22
CA VAL A 264 -1.11 4.96 -10.84
C VAL A 264 -0.41 6.12 -10.13
N PRO A 265 -1.15 7.13 -9.61
CA PRO A 265 -0.55 8.37 -9.13
C PRO A 265 -0.10 8.29 -7.66
N VAL A 266 0.70 7.26 -7.33
CA VAL A 266 1.36 7.06 -6.02
C VAL A 266 2.81 6.53 -6.14
N LYS A 267 3.46 6.77 -7.29
CA LYS A 267 4.85 6.39 -7.62
C LYS A 267 5.84 6.89 -6.57
N LEU A 268 5.75 8.15 -6.13
CA LEU A 268 6.65 8.73 -5.12
C LEU A 268 6.66 7.91 -3.82
N VAL A 269 5.46 7.63 -3.30
CA VAL A 269 5.29 6.92 -2.02
C VAL A 269 5.72 5.46 -2.17
N SER A 270 5.31 4.77 -3.24
CA SER A 270 5.73 3.38 -3.47
C SER A 270 7.24 3.23 -3.68
N GLY A 271 7.88 4.17 -4.39
CA GLY A 271 9.34 4.18 -4.58
C GLY A 271 10.09 4.42 -3.28
N GLN A 272 9.61 5.31 -2.41
CA GLN A 272 10.16 5.51 -1.07
C GLN A 272 10.02 4.25 -0.20
N LEU A 273 8.87 3.59 -0.20
CA LEU A 273 8.64 2.34 0.54
C LEU A 273 9.54 1.21 0.05
N PHE A 274 9.75 1.10 -1.27
CA PHE A 274 10.68 0.16 -1.88
C PHE A 274 12.13 0.40 -1.44
N LEU A 275 12.61 1.64 -1.49
CA LEU A 275 13.96 2.01 -1.02
C LEU A 275 14.12 1.76 0.49
N VAL A 276 13.08 1.99 1.29
CA VAL A 276 13.06 1.70 2.74
C VAL A 276 13.11 0.20 2.99
N ALA A 277 12.33 -0.62 2.25
CA ALA A 277 12.34 -2.07 2.37
C ALA A 277 13.73 -2.65 2.06
N ILE A 278 14.37 -2.18 0.99
CA ILE A 278 15.77 -2.51 0.66
C ILE A 278 16.70 -2.06 1.80
N GLY A 279 16.60 -0.81 2.26
CA GLY A 279 17.44 -0.25 3.31
C GLY A 279 17.38 -1.01 4.63
N ILE A 280 16.21 -1.54 5.01
CA ILE A 280 16.03 -2.38 6.21
C ILE A 280 16.83 -3.68 6.10
N THR A 281 16.95 -4.28 4.91
CA THR A 281 17.74 -5.50 4.70
C THR A 281 19.26 -5.28 4.72
N SER A 282 19.75 -4.03 4.77
CA SER A 282 21.18 -3.71 4.65
C SER A 282 22.14 -4.44 5.61
N PRO A 283 21.79 -4.77 6.88
CA PRO A 283 22.70 -5.54 7.74
C PRO A 283 22.95 -6.98 7.25
N TYR A 284 22.13 -7.48 6.33
CA TYR A 284 22.16 -8.84 5.81
C TYR A 284 22.58 -8.94 4.33
N TRP A 285 22.82 -7.84 3.61
CA TRP A 285 23.19 -7.88 2.17
C TRP A 285 24.37 -8.81 1.87
N SER A 286 25.42 -8.81 2.70
CA SER A 286 26.56 -9.72 2.56
C SER A 286 26.18 -11.20 2.70
N ASN A 287 25.20 -11.54 3.54
CA ASN A 287 24.70 -12.90 3.70
C ASN A 287 23.72 -13.28 2.60
N LEU A 288 22.84 -12.36 2.19
CA LEU A 288 21.92 -12.55 1.07
C LEU A 288 22.70 -12.83 -0.22
N ALA A 289 23.77 -12.06 -0.49
CA ALA A 289 24.67 -12.33 -1.62
C ALA A 289 25.38 -13.69 -1.51
N ARG A 290 25.79 -14.13 -0.31
CA ARG A 290 26.36 -15.48 -0.11
C ARG A 290 25.37 -16.59 -0.41
N VAL A 291 24.11 -16.45 0.02
CA VAL A 291 23.05 -17.42 -0.28
C VAL A 291 22.74 -17.44 -1.78
N VAL A 292 22.48 -16.27 -2.39
CA VAL A 292 22.11 -16.16 -3.82
C VAL A 292 23.21 -16.67 -4.75
N PHE A 293 24.48 -16.36 -4.47
CA PHE A 293 25.61 -16.80 -5.30
C PHE A 293 26.28 -18.09 -4.80
N ASN A 294 25.69 -18.80 -3.82
CA ASN A 294 26.23 -20.00 -3.19
C ASN A 294 27.70 -19.87 -2.71
N ARG A 295 28.08 -18.70 -2.17
CA ARG A 295 29.46 -18.34 -1.76
C ARG A 295 29.76 -18.67 -0.29
N GLY A 296 29.41 -19.90 0.11
CA GLY A 296 29.67 -20.46 1.43
C GLY A 296 28.79 -19.90 2.56
N GLU A 297 29.16 -20.21 3.79
CA GLU A 297 28.35 -20.02 4.99
C GLU A 297 27.99 -18.54 5.29
N THR A 298 26.78 -18.34 5.83
CA THR A 298 26.32 -17.04 6.34
C THR A 298 26.95 -16.72 7.69
N ARG A 299 27.34 -15.46 7.90
CA ARG A 299 27.97 -15.01 9.15
C ARG A 299 26.91 -14.50 10.14
N PRO A 300 27.05 -14.73 11.47
CA PRO A 300 26.19 -14.10 12.47
C PRO A 300 26.18 -12.57 12.33
N VAL A 301 25.00 -11.96 12.23
CA VAL A 301 24.83 -10.50 12.14
C VAL A 301 24.50 -9.95 13.52
N GLN A 302 25.44 -9.21 14.11
CA GLN A 302 25.20 -8.50 15.36
C GLN A 302 24.69 -7.08 15.07
N LEU A 303 23.41 -6.84 15.36
CA LEU A 303 22.81 -5.51 15.22
C LEU A 303 23.30 -4.57 16.33
N TRP A 304 23.57 -3.31 15.97
CA TRP A 304 23.96 -2.29 16.95
C TRP A 304 22.77 -1.90 17.85
N PRO A 305 23.02 -1.56 19.13
CA PRO A 305 21.96 -1.11 20.03
C PRO A 305 21.43 0.27 19.61
N PRO A 306 20.10 0.43 19.41
CA PRO A 306 19.51 1.74 19.13
C PRO A 306 19.60 2.65 20.36
N LEU A 307 19.48 3.97 20.15
CA LEU A 307 19.57 4.96 21.22
C LEU A 307 18.59 4.67 22.36
N GLY A 308 19.10 4.69 23.59
CA GLY A 308 18.33 4.44 24.80
C GLY A 308 17.88 2.99 25.04
N SER A 309 18.33 2.00 24.24
CA SER A 309 17.94 0.59 24.41
C SER A 309 18.31 -0.04 25.77
N GLY A 310 19.28 0.57 26.48
CA GLY A 310 19.66 0.19 27.84
C GLY A 310 18.63 0.61 28.91
N ALA A 311 17.76 1.58 28.62
CA ALA A 311 16.72 2.00 29.55
C ALA A 311 15.51 1.02 29.48
N PRO A 312 15.20 0.27 30.55
CA PRO A 312 14.15 -0.75 30.51
C PRO A 312 12.77 -0.14 30.27
N LEU A 313 12.53 1.09 30.75
CA LEU A 313 11.29 1.82 30.52
C LEU A 313 11.13 2.17 29.03
N LEU A 314 12.16 2.73 28.37
CA LEU A 314 12.10 3.08 26.95
C LEU A 314 11.92 1.84 26.06
N ARG A 315 12.53 0.71 26.44
CA ARG A 315 12.30 -0.57 25.76
C ARG A 315 10.84 -1.05 25.91
N ARG A 316 10.26 -0.94 27.11
CA ARG A 316 8.85 -1.31 27.36
C ARG A 316 7.89 -0.39 26.60
N THR A 317 8.05 0.93 26.70
CA THR A 317 7.20 1.90 26.00
C THR A 317 7.31 1.75 24.49
N GLY A 318 8.51 1.52 23.95
CA GLY A 318 8.70 1.23 22.52
C GLY A 318 7.98 -0.03 22.05
N VAL A 319 7.98 -1.11 22.85
CA VAL A 319 7.21 -2.34 22.53
C VAL A 319 5.71 -2.09 22.59
N VAL A 320 5.22 -1.42 23.63
CA VAL A 320 3.79 -1.08 23.81
C VAL A 320 3.31 -0.16 22.69
N ALA A 321 4.03 0.91 22.38
CA ALA A 321 3.68 1.83 21.28
C ALA A 321 3.65 1.10 19.93
N LYS A 322 4.63 0.23 19.66
CA LYS A 322 4.73 -0.48 18.38
C LYS A 322 3.58 -1.47 18.16
N PHE A 323 3.19 -2.24 19.17
CA PHE A 323 2.04 -3.15 19.07
C PHE A 323 0.69 -2.43 19.23
N GLY A 324 0.61 -1.43 20.10
CA GLY A 324 -0.60 -0.62 20.30
C GLY A 324 -1.02 0.16 19.06
N ALA A 325 -0.07 0.78 18.36
CA ALA A 325 -0.35 1.45 17.09
C ALA A 325 -0.82 0.47 16.00
N ALA A 326 -0.20 -0.71 15.90
CA ALA A 326 -0.63 -1.74 14.95
C ALA A 326 -2.04 -2.30 15.28
N ALA A 327 -2.33 -2.51 16.57
CA ALA A 327 -3.65 -2.96 17.02
C ALA A 327 -4.73 -1.88 16.80
N MET A 328 -4.43 -0.61 17.10
CA MET A 328 -5.32 0.53 16.83
C MET A 328 -5.60 0.69 15.34
N LEU A 329 -4.56 0.58 14.50
CA LEU A 329 -4.69 0.62 13.04
C LEU A 329 -5.62 -0.50 12.52
N LEU A 330 -5.45 -1.73 13.01
CA LEU A 330 -6.32 -2.86 12.69
C LEU A 330 -7.76 -2.65 13.19
N ALA A 331 -7.94 -2.11 14.39
CA ALA A 331 -9.25 -1.84 14.98
C ALA A 331 -10.03 -0.73 14.26
N ILE A 332 -9.35 0.18 13.54
CA ILE A 332 -9.98 1.21 12.70
C ILE A 332 -10.18 0.69 11.27
N ALA A 333 -9.12 0.21 10.62
CA ALA A 333 -9.13 -0.15 9.21
C ALA A 333 -9.92 -1.45 8.93
N GLY A 334 -9.89 -2.42 9.84
CA GLY A 334 -10.62 -3.68 9.69
C GLY A 334 -12.12 -3.49 9.63
N PRO A 335 -12.78 -2.97 10.68
CA PRO A 335 -14.23 -2.73 10.69
C PRO A 335 -14.69 -1.77 9.57
N GLY A 336 -13.97 -0.67 9.32
CA GLY A 336 -14.28 0.24 8.22
C GLY A 336 -14.18 -0.42 6.84
N GLY A 337 -13.21 -1.31 6.64
CA GLY A 337 -13.09 -2.15 5.45
C GLY A 337 -14.26 -3.12 5.32
N VAL A 338 -14.65 -3.83 6.39
CA VAL A 338 -15.80 -4.75 6.38
C VAL A 338 -17.10 -4.01 6.07
N MET A 339 -17.30 -2.82 6.64
CA MET A 339 -18.46 -1.97 6.37
C MET A 339 -18.51 -1.50 4.91
N ALA A 340 -17.38 -1.08 4.33
CA ALA A 340 -17.30 -0.72 2.91
C ALA A 340 -17.54 -1.95 2.00
N TYR A 341 -17.01 -3.12 2.35
CA TYR A 341 -17.22 -4.36 1.61
C TYR A 341 -18.69 -4.78 1.61
N ALA A 342 -19.36 -4.70 2.77
CA ALA A 342 -20.79 -4.95 2.89
C ALA A 342 -21.61 -3.95 2.05
N ALA A 343 -21.27 -2.66 2.09
CA ALA A 343 -21.92 -1.65 1.25
C ALA A 343 -21.85 -2.00 -0.23
N TYR A 344 -20.65 -2.34 -0.73
CA TYR A 344 -20.46 -2.69 -2.15
C TYR A 344 -21.26 -3.93 -2.56
N HIS A 345 -21.45 -4.90 -1.65
CA HIS A 345 -22.11 -6.19 -1.95
C HIS A 345 -23.60 -6.25 -1.63
N THR A 346 -24.17 -5.29 -0.88
CA THR A 346 -25.59 -5.29 -0.49
C THR A 346 -26.40 -4.19 -1.22
N PRO A 347 -27.21 -4.56 -2.25
CA PRO A 347 -28.16 -3.64 -2.89
C PRO A 347 -29.12 -3.01 -1.88
N SER A 348 -29.49 -1.74 -2.11
CA SER A 348 -30.45 -1.01 -1.26
C SER A 348 -31.84 -0.89 -1.88
N SER A 349 -31.95 -1.16 -3.18
CA SER A 349 -33.22 -1.25 -3.90
C SER A 349 -33.12 -2.26 -5.04
N THR A 350 -34.27 -2.66 -5.57
CA THR A 350 -34.39 -3.53 -6.75
C THR A 350 -34.06 -2.83 -8.07
N LEU A 351 -33.83 -1.51 -8.05
CA LEU A 351 -33.32 -0.76 -9.21
C LEU A 351 -31.84 -1.05 -9.47
N ASP A 352 -31.07 -1.42 -8.43
CA ASP A 352 -29.65 -1.73 -8.55
C ASP A 352 -29.39 -2.87 -9.56
N GLY A 353 -28.44 -2.64 -10.45
CA GLY A 353 -28.04 -3.58 -11.49
C GLY A 353 -27.73 -2.90 -12.83
N VAL A 354 -27.44 -3.74 -13.83
CA VAL A 354 -27.31 -3.34 -15.22
C VAL A 354 -28.56 -3.76 -15.98
N TRP A 355 -28.99 -2.91 -16.91
CA TRP A 355 -30.23 -3.02 -17.66
C TRP A 355 -29.95 -2.77 -19.14
N CYS A 356 -30.49 -3.61 -20.01
CA CYS A 356 -30.37 -3.53 -21.46
C CYS A 356 -31.69 -3.04 -22.05
N ALA A 357 -31.67 -2.07 -22.96
CA ALA A 357 -32.89 -1.57 -23.57
C ALA A 357 -33.54 -2.63 -24.45
N THR A 358 -34.86 -2.78 -24.34
CA THR A 358 -35.71 -3.53 -25.27
C THR A 358 -36.50 -2.60 -26.18
N SER A 359 -36.82 -1.39 -25.72
CA SER A 359 -37.30 -0.29 -26.55
C SER A 359 -36.83 1.05 -26.00
N PHE A 360 -36.65 2.04 -26.87
CA PHE A 360 -36.35 3.41 -26.49
C PHE A 360 -37.09 4.37 -27.41
N THR A 361 -37.78 5.36 -26.84
CA THR A 361 -38.55 6.35 -27.59
C THR A 361 -38.10 7.77 -27.24
N VAL A 362 -38.17 8.65 -28.23
CA VAL A 362 -37.90 10.09 -28.13
C VAL A 362 -39.12 10.82 -28.68
N ASP A 363 -39.73 11.67 -27.85
CA ASP A 363 -40.96 12.40 -28.15
C ASP A 363 -42.09 11.50 -28.68
N GLY A 364 -42.16 10.25 -28.16
CA GLY A 364 -43.13 9.23 -28.56
C GLY A 364 -42.80 8.45 -29.84
N ARG A 365 -41.73 8.80 -30.55
CA ARG A 365 -41.22 8.04 -31.71
C ARG A 365 -40.20 7.00 -31.25
N GLU A 366 -40.32 5.77 -31.72
CA GLU A 366 -39.29 4.74 -31.53
C GLU A 366 -37.95 5.18 -32.14
N SER A 367 -36.89 5.05 -31.34
CA SER A 367 -35.54 5.53 -31.67
C SER A 367 -34.69 4.39 -32.22
N ASN A 368 -33.93 4.68 -33.28
CA ASN A 368 -33.01 3.73 -33.91
C ASN A 368 -31.56 4.02 -33.48
N LEU A 369 -30.67 3.03 -33.66
CA LEU A 369 -29.27 3.12 -33.22
C LEU A 369 -28.44 4.23 -33.91
N ASN A 370 -28.95 4.85 -34.97
CA ASN A 370 -28.31 5.97 -35.67
C ASN A 370 -28.87 7.35 -35.26
N ASP A 371 -29.91 7.42 -34.42
CA ASP A 371 -30.45 8.70 -33.94
C ASP A 371 -29.44 9.39 -32.99
N THR A 372 -29.27 10.71 -33.15
CA THR A 372 -28.20 11.48 -32.48
C THR A 372 -28.70 12.51 -31.46
N SER A 373 -30.00 12.77 -31.37
CA SER A 373 -30.56 13.87 -30.56
C SER A 373 -31.87 13.50 -29.85
N PRO A 374 -31.81 13.07 -28.57
CA PRO A 374 -30.63 12.47 -27.94
C PRO A 374 -30.31 11.10 -28.54
N GLN A 375 -29.10 10.59 -28.33
CA GLN A 375 -28.76 9.20 -28.67
C GLN A 375 -29.52 8.23 -27.75
N PRO A 376 -30.11 7.13 -28.27
CA PRO A 376 -30.81 6.16 -27.45
C PRO A 376 -29.86 5.47 -26.48
N TRP A 377 -30.33 5.18 -25.27
CA TRP A 377 -29.54 4.42 -24.30
C TRP A 377 -29.70 2.92 -24.56
N THR A 378 -28.63 2.24 -24.97
CA THR A 378 -28.63 0.79 -25.20
C THR A 378 -28.51 0.01 -23.90
N ASN A 379 -27.79 0.57 -22.92
CA ASN A 379 -27.74 0.05 -21.56
C ASN A 379 -27.79 1.20 -20.55
N VAL A 380 -28.33 0.91 -19.36
CA VAL A 380 -28.18 1.76 -18.18
C VAL A 380 -27.72 0.91 -17.00
N ALA A 381 -26.92 1.49 -16.12
CA ALA A 381 -26.49 0.88 -14.87
C ALA A 381 -26.83 1.79 -13.70
N ILE A 382 -27.58 1.24 -12.75
CA ILE A 382 -27.97 1.91 -11.51
C ILE A 382 -27.20 1.22 -10.39
N THR A 383 -26.42 1.99 -9.64
CA THR A 383 -25.82 1.56 -8.38
C THR A 383 -26.58 2.25 -7.26
N ASP A 384 -27.16 1.48 -6.35
CA ASP A 384 -27.84 1.97 -5.16
C ASP A 384 -27.38 1.15 -3.95
N ARG A 385 -26.21 1.52 -3.42
CA ARG A 385 -25.43 0.80 -2.41
C ARG A 385 -25.28 1.66 -1.16
N LYS A 386 -26.40 2.07 -0.56
CA LYS A 386 -26.53 2.97 0.61
C LYS A 386 -26.97 2.26 1.90
N SER A 387 -27.01 0.93 1.90
CA SER A 387 -27.43 0.05 3.00
C SER A 387 -26.56 0.18 4.26
N VAL A 388 -25.30 0.63 4.11
CA VAL A 388 -24.39 0.92 5.23
C VAL A 388 -24.16 2.45 5.31
N PRO A 389 -24.53 3.11 6.42
CA PRO A 389 -24.30 4.54 6.62
C PRO A 389 -22.82 4.93 6.45
N GLY A 390 -22.56 6.08 5.82
CA GLY A 390 -21.21 6.61 5.60
C GLY A 390 -20.40 5.94 4.47
N HIS A 391 -20.80 4.75 4.01
CA HIS A 391 -20.13 4.01 2.93
C HIS A 391 -20.96 3.92 1.64
N GLY A 392 -21.98 4.78 1.52
CA GLY A 392 -22.96 4.73 0.44
C GLY A 392 -22.41 5.09 -0.93
N VAL A 393 -22.70 4.28 -1.95
CA VAL A 393 -22.43 4.60 -3.37
C VAL A 393 -23.73 4.61 -4.16
N VAL A 394 -24.11 5.77 -4.71
CA VAL A 394 -25.34 5.93 -5.50
C VAL A 394 -25.03 6.65 -6.82
N MET A 395 -25.05 5.91 -7.93
CA MET A 395 -24.57 6.37 -9.25
C MET A 395 -25.49 5.87 -10.36
N PHE A 396 -25.65 6.68 -11.41
CA PHE A 396 -26.29 6.30 -12.67
C PHE A 396 -25.27 6.38 -13.81
N VAL A 397 -25.30 5.40 -14.71
CA VAL A 397 -24.55 5.43 -15.97
C VAL A 397 -25.49 5.06 -17.12
N SER A 398 -25.53 5.89 -18.17
CA SER A 398 -26.10 5.50 -19.47
C SER A 398 -25.00 5.11 -20.44
N GLN A 399 -25.32 4.23 -21.39
CA GLN A 399 -24.47 3.83 -22.51
C GLN A 399 -25.22 4.05 -23.83
N VAL A 400 -24.55 4.65 -24.82
CA VAL A 400 -25.08 4.89 -26.17
C VAL A 400 -24.64 3.78 -27.16
N PRO A 401 -25.14 3.71 -28.41
CA PRO A 401 -24.85 2.61 -29.33
C PRO A 401 -23.36 2.44 -29.66
N SER A 402 -22.58 3.52 -29.63
CA SER A 402 -21.13 3.49 -29.83
C SER A 402 -20.33 2.97 -28.63
N GLY A 403 -20.99 2.56 -27.54
CA GLY A 403 -20.35 2.03 -26.33
C GLY A 403 -19.92 3.09 -25.31
N TYR A 404 -19.87 4.38 -25.68
CA TYR A 404 -19.54 5.47 -24.75
C TYR A 404 -20.50 5.51 -23.57
N THR A 405 -19.95 5.75 -22.38
CA THR A 405 -20.71 5.79 -21.12
C THR A 405 -20.73 7.20 -20.53
N THR A 406 -21.88 7.60 -19.99
CA THR A 406 -22.06 8.89 -19.30
C THR A 406 -22.42 8.64 -17.85
N ARG A 407 -21.52 9.01 -16.94
CA ARG A 407 -21.69 8.86 -15.48
C ARG A 407 -22.35 10.10 -14.86
N TRP A 408 -23.19 9.84 -13.85
CA TRP A 408 -23.91 10.82 -13.05
C TRP A 408 -23.94 10.39 -11.58
N HIS A 409 -23.84 11.35 -10.67
CA HIS A 409 -24.29 11.15 -9.29
C HIS A 409 -25.81 11.05 -9.30
N LEU A 410 -26.35 10.10 -8.52
CA LEU A 410 -27.76 9.81 -8.46
C LEU A 410 -28.29 10.03 -7.04
N LYS A 411 -29.41 10.76 -6.90
CA LYS A 411 -30.27 10.73 -5.72
C LYS A 411 -31.56 10.02 -6.11
N ILE A 412 -32.03 9.11 -5.25
CA ILE A 412 -33.27 8.34 -5.42
C ILE A 412 -34.25 8.78 -4.34
N ASP A 413 -35.45 9.16 -4.75
CA ASP A 413 -36.53 9.68 -3.90
C ASP A 413 -37.87 9.07 -4.35
N GLY A 414 -38.19 7.88 -3.82
CA GLY A 414 -39.29 7.06 -4.34
C GLY A 414 -38.99 6.55 -5.77
N ASP A 415 -39.90 6.85 -6.69
CA ASP A 415 -39.76 6.63 -8.13
C ASP A 415 -38.90 7.70 -8.84
N ARG A 416 -38.66 8.85 -8.19
CA ARG A 416 -37.93 9.98 -8.77
C ARG A 416 -36.42 9.80 -8.63
N LEU A 417 -35.73 9.86 -9.76
CA LEU A 417 -34.28 9.83 -9.91
C LEU A 417 -33.76 11.22 -10.28
N GLU A 418 -32.94 11.83 -9.43
CA GLU A 418 -32.25 13.10 -9.73
C GLU A 418 -30.79 12.84 -10.12
N LEU A 419 -30.36 13.32 -11.29
CA LEU A 419 -29.03 13.11 -11.84
C LEU A 419 -28.22 14.42 -11.88
N ARG A 420 -26.94 14.34 -11.49
CA ARG A 420 -26.01 15.48 -11.37
C ARG A 420 -24.60 15.11 -11.84
N LYS A 421 -23.85 16.04 -12.44
CA LYS A 421 -22.46 15.79 -12.86
C LYS A 421 -21.48 15.79 -11.68
N ARG A 422 -21.68 16.67 -10.69
CA ARG A 422 -20.95 16.71 -9.42
C ARG A 422 -21.94 16.79 -8.25
N LEU A 423 -21.53 16.33 -7.08
CA LEU A 423 -22.34 16.41 -5.85
C LEU A 423 -22.79 17.84 -5.49
N ALA A 424 -21.99 18.85 -5.82
CA ALA A 424 -22.26 20.26 -5.53
C ALA A 424 -23.14 20.95 -6.59
N ASP A 425 -23.38 20.31 -7.74
CA ASP A 425 -24.19 20.90 -8.81
C ASP A 425 -25.69 20.84 -8.44
N SER A 426 -26.50 21.68 -9.09
CA SER A 426 -27.95 21.51 -9.13
C SER A 426 -28.34 20.24 -9.91
N THR A 427 -29.58 19.79 -9.73
CA THR A 427 -30.12 18.69 -10.55
C THR A 427 -30.20 19.11 -12.02
N GLN A 428 -29.64 18.29 -12.91
CA GLN A 428 -29.53 18.57 -14.35
C GLN A 428 -30.48 17.71 -15.18
N MET A 429 -30.85 16.54 -14.68
CA MET A 429 -31.78 15.63 -15.32
C MET A 429 -32.62 14.93 -14.25
N VAL A 430 -33.90 14.73 -14.54
CA VAL A 430 -34.83 14.00 -13.68
C VAL A 430 -35.46 12.88 -14.50
N LEU A 431 -35.41 11.66 -13.98
CA LEU A 431 -36.10 10.50 -14.53
C LEU A 431 -37.09 9.97 -13.49
N PHE A 432 -38.16 9.35 -13.96
CA PHE A 432 -39.12 8.59 -13.16
C PHE A 432 -38.96 7.11 -13.50
N ALA A 433 -38.77 6.29 -12.47
CA ALA A 433 -38.47 4.87 -12.58
C ALA A 433 -39.67 4.04 -12.14
N THR A 434 -40.31 3.37 -13.11
CA THR A 434 -41.34 2.35 -12.82
C THR A 434 -40.71 0.97 -13.00
N GLN A 435 -40.92 0.08 -12.03
CA GLN A 435 -40.46 -1.30 -12.10
C GLN A 435 -41.66 -2.26 -12.03
N PRO A 436 -42.22 -2.69 -13.17
CA PRO A 436 -43.37 -3.61 -13.19
C PRO A 436 -43.05 -4.98 -12.56
N ASP A 437 -41.82 -5.45 -12.72
CA ASP A 437 -41.32 -6.69 -12.11
C ASP A 437 -39.80 -6.61 -11.89
N LYS A 438 -39.21 -7.59 -11.20
CA LYS A 438 -37.78 -7.59 -10.82
C LYS A 438 -36.81 -7.51 -12.00
N ASN A 439 -37.24 -7.87 -13.21
CA ASN A 439 -36.44 -7.93 -14.42
C ASN A 439 -36.80 -6.86 -15.45
N ARG A 440 -37.82 -6.02 -15.22
CA ARG A 440 -38.23 -4.93 -16.12
C ARG A 440 -38.15 -3.57 -15.46
N LEU A 441 -37.50 -2.61 -16.12
CA LEU A 441 -37.38 -1.22 -15.70
C LEU A 441 -37.87 -0.31 -16.81
N ILE A 442 -38.74 0.64 -16.49
CA ILE A 442 -39.17 1.71 -17.39
C ILE A 442 -38.63 3.01 -16.81
N LEU A 443 -37.90 3.78 -17.63
CA LEU A 443 -37.40 5.11 -17.29
C LEU A 443 -38.06 6.14 -18.21
N VAL A 444 -38.76 7.12 -17.62
CA VAL A 444 -39.38 8.25 -18.33
C VAL A 444 -38.78 9.54 -17.83
N GLY A 445 -38.44 10.48 -18.71
CA GLY A 445 -37.96 11.79 -18.28
C GLY A 445 -37.64 12.72 -19.44
N GLU A 446 -36.82 13.72 -19.19
CA GLU A 446 -36.39 14.70 -20.18
C GLU A 446 -34.87 14.68 -20.33
N VAL A 447 -34.39 14.59 -21.57
CA VAL A 447 -32.97 14.61 -21.94
C VAL A 447 -32.80 15.59 -23.09
N ASP A 448 -31.93 16.58 -22.91
CA ASP A 448 -31.62 17.62 -23.90
C ASP A 448 -32.88 18.33 -24.47
N GLY A 449 -33.89 18.56 -23.62
CA GLY A 449 -35.14 19.23 -23.98
C GLY A 449 -36.20 18.34 -24.65
N ARG A 450 -35.96 17.03 -24.76
CA ARG A 450 -36.87 16.05 -25.37
C ARG A 450 -37.33 15.01 -24.36
N ARG A 451 -38.59 14.57 -24.48
CA ARG A 451 -39.12 13.51 -23.63
C ARG A 451 -38.54 12.18 -24.09
N VAL A 452 -37.92 11.45 -23.18
CA VAL A 452 -37.44 10.08 -23.42
C VAL A 452 -38.24 9.09 -22.59
N GLU A 453 -38.49 7.93 -23.17
CA GLU A 453 -39.11 6.80 -22.48
C GLU A 453 -38.48 5.51 -22.99
N GLY A 454 -37.78 4.81 -22.09
CA GLY A 454 -37.06 3.57 -22.38
C GLY A 454 -37.56 2.43 -21.52
N THR A 455 -37.82 1.28 -22.15
CA THR A 455 -38.06 0.00 -21.47
C THR A 455 -36.80 -0.82 -21.50
N PHE A 456 -36.41 -1.37 -20.36
CA PHE A 456 -35.17 -2.12 -20.18
C PHE A 456 -35.42 -3.45 -19.47
N GLU A 457 -34.70 -4.49 -19.87
CA GLU A 457 -34.66 -5.78 -19.19
C GLU A 457 -33.32 -5.97 -18.45
N ARG A 458 -33.36 -6.68 -17.31
CA ARG A 458 -32.19 -6.88 -16.44
C ARG A 458 -31.10 -7.69 -17.15
N ARG A 459 -29.90 -7.12 -17.25
CA ARG A 459 -28.73 -7.73 -17.90
C ARG A 459 -27.78 -8.31 -16.86
N PHE A 460 -27.71 -9.64 -16.78
CA PHE A 460 -26.77 -10.33 -15.90
C PHE A 460 -25.37 -10.39 -16.55
N MET A 461 -24.34 -9.92 -15.83
CA MET A 461 -22.95 -9.96 -16.30
C MET A 461 -22.38 -11.39 -16.17
N GLU A 462 -21.63 -11.88 -17.17
CA GLU A 462 -20.97 -13.20 -17.09
C GLU A 462 -20.07 -13.37 -15.85
N ARG A 463 -19.50 -12.28 -15.33
CA ARG A 463 -18.74 -12.27 -14.08
C ARG A 463 -19.53 -12.84 -12.90
N SER A 464 -20.85 -12.63 -12.82
CA SER A 464 -21.66 -13.15 -11.70
C SER A 464 -21.84 -14.67 -11.74
N LYS A 465 -21.46 -15.35 -12.83
CA LYS A 465 -21.41 -16.81 -12.95
C LYS A 465 -20.01 -17.38 -12.62
N SER A 466 -19.03 -16.52 -12.39
CA SER A 466 -17.63 -16.90 -12.20
C SER A 466 -17.30 -16.97 -10.71
N SER A 467 -16.79 -18.11 -10.28
CA SER A 467 -16.27 -18.37 -8.93
C SER A 467 -14.91 -19.07 -9.01
N PHE A 468 -14.17 -19.13 -7.90
CA PHE A 468 -12.92 -19.89 -7.85
C PHE A 468 -13.21 -21.37 -8.12
N ARG A 469 -12.67 -21.89 -9.22
CA ARG A 469 -12.82 -23.28 -9.66
C ARG A 469 -11.60 -23.70 -10.48
N LEU A 470 -11.25 -24.98 -10.41
CA LEU A 470 -10.32 -25.58 -11.37
C LEU A 470 -11.08 -25.74 -12.71
N ILE A 471 -10.48 -25.29 -13.81
CA ILE A 471 -11.10 -25.30 -15.14
C ILE A 471 -10.27 -26.21 -16.05
N SER A 472 -10.91 -27.23 -16.62
CA SER A 472 -10.45 -27.82 -17.87
C SER A 472 -11.14 -27.04 -19.00
N PRO A 473 -10.42 -26.27 -19.84
CA PRO A 473 -11.06 -25.56 -20.93
C PRO A 473 -11.59 -26.59 -21.95
N PRO A 474 -12.81 -26.40 -22.50
CA PRO A 474 -13.18 -27.13 -23.69
C PRO A 474 -12.26 -26.66 -24.81
N ILE A 475 -11.29 -27.49 -25.19
CA ILE A 475 -10.43 -27.26 -26.36
C ILE A 475 -11.29 -27.64 -27.58
N PRO A 476 -11.71 -26.69 -28.44
CA PRO A 476 -12.37 -27.04 -29.69
C PRO A 476 -11.36 -27.79 -30.55
N MET A 477 -11.69 -29.00 -30.98
CA MET A 477 -10.82 -29.82 -31.84
C MET A 477 -10.46 -29.13 -33.17
N GLU A 478 -11.25 -28.13 -33.57
CA GLU A 478 -11.04 -27.28 -34.75
C GLU A 478 -9.95 -26.21 -34.55
N SER A 479 -9.52 -25.94 -33.31
CA SER A 479 -8.51 -24.91 -32.99
C SER A 479 -7.08 -25.45 -32.78
N VAL A 480 -6.82 -26.69 -33.22
CA VAL A 480 -5.55 -27.42 -33.04
C VAL A 480 -4.81 -27.60 -34.37
N TRP A 481 -5.10 -26.76 -35.37
CA TRP A 481 -4.48 -26.75 -36.70
C TRP A 481 -3.92 -25.38 -37.05
#